data_AF-A0A375ITN2-F1
#
_entry.id   AF-A0A375ITN2-F1
#
_cell.length_a   1.000
_cell.length_b   1.000
_cell.length_c   1.000
_cell.angle_alpha   90.00
_cell.angle_beta   90.00
_cell.angle_gamma   90.00
#
_symmetry.space_group_name_H-M   'P 1'
#
loop_
_entity.id
_entity.type
_entity.pdbx_description
1 polymer ?
#
loop_
_entity_poly.entity_id
_entity_poly.type
_entity_poly.pdbx_seq_one_letter_code
_entity_poly.pdbx_strand_id
1 'polypeptide(L)'
;MHTVSLFPAGALDPVEDRADQALLAIRRLLEAGHPLVVAYSGGKDSSMVAALALHAALEHRAAGGNPLVVVTTGDTLVESPEVAEHYRNELSRMRNFGSRHGIRIITRIVEPAMAATFQVKVLSGRALPSFPGTHGDCSSDLRILPQRRSGEASSARWRMRGSPSR
;
A
#
# COMPACT_ATOMS: atom_id res chain seq x y z
N MET A 1 34.15 28.08 5.37
CA MET A 1 33.15 28.16 4.28
C MET A 1 32.49 26.80 4.18
N HIS A 2 31.22 26.67 4.57
CA HIS A 2 30.47 25.42 4.41
C HIS A 2 29.79 25.46 3.04
N THR A 3 30.24 24.61 2.12
CA THR A 3 29.58 24.38 0.83
C THR A 3 28.29 23.61 1.10
N VAL A 4 27.16 24.30 0.97
CA VAL A 4 25.84 23.63 0.95
C VAL A 4 25.74 22.94 -0.40
N SER A 5 25.79 21.61 -0.41
CA SER A 5 25.50 20.83 -1.62
C SER A 5 24.04 21.06 -2.01
N LEU A 6 23.82 21.63 -3.18
CA LEU A 6 22.47 21.88 -3.72
C LEU A 6 21.71 20.57 -4.00
N PHE A 7 22.44 19.47 -4.13
CA PHE A 7 21.89 18.16 -4.40
C PHE A 7 22.22 17.21 -3.24
N PRO A 8 21.22 16.54 -2.65
CA PRO A 8 21.50 15.49 -1.68
C PRO A 8 22.31 14.36 -2.34
N ALA A 9 23.06 13.62 -1.53
CA ALA A 9 23.81 12.47 -2.02
C ALA A 9 22.88 11.52 -2.80
N GLY A 10 23.31 11.10 -3.99
CA GLY A 10 22.56 10.23 -4.88
C GLY A 10 21.50 10.92 -5.76
N ALA A 11 21.33 12.25 -5.68
CA ALA A 11 20.32 12.97 -6.48
C ALA A 11 20.50 12.81 -8.01
N LEU A 12 21.72 12.56 -8.46
CA LEU A 12 22.07 12.37 -9.88
C LEU A 12 22.19 10.89 -10.29
N ASP A 13 21.91 9.96 -9.37
CA ASP A 13 21.93 8.54 -9.70
C ASP A 13 20.86 8.24 -10.77
N PRO A 14 21.20 7.43 -11.79
CA PRO A 14 20.23 6.93 -12.76
C PRO A 14 19.00 6.32 -12.08
N VAL A 15 17.83 6.48 -12.73
CA VAL A 15 16.57 5.95 -12.17
C VAL A 15 16.60 4.41 -12.12
N GLU A 16 17.33 3.81 -13.04
CA GLU A 16 17.58 2.38 -13.15
C GLU A 16 18.32 1.86 -11.91
N ASP A 17 19.39 2.53 -11.48
CA ASP A 17 20.15 2.14 -10.29
C ASP A 17 19.28 2.17 -9.04
N ARG A 18 18.40 3.19 -8.92
CA ARG A 18 17.46 3.29 -7.80
C ARG A 18 16.39 2.19 -7.85
N ALA A 19 15.91 1.85 -9.05
CA ALA A 19 14.95 0.78 -9.24
C ALA A 19 15.57 -0.58 -8.87
N ASP A 20 16.80 -0.84 -9.30
CA ASP A 20 17.55 -2.07 -9.00
C ASP A 20 17.81 -2.21 -7.50
N GLN A 21 18.21 -1.12 -6.83
CA GLN A 21 18.36 -1.10 -5.38
C GLN A 21 17.04 -1.40 -4.65
N ALA A 22 15.93 -0.83 -5.12
CA ALA A 22 14.61 -1.08 -4.54
C ALA A 22 14.16 -2.54 -4.77
N LEU A 23 14.35 -3.08 -5.98
CA LEU A 23 14.04 -4.47 -6.29
C LEU A 23 14.85 -5.44 -5.43
N LEU A 24 16.15 -5.20 -5.28
CA LEU A 24 17.01 -6.00 -4.42
C LEU A 24 16.53 -5.98 -2.96
N ALA A 25 16.14 -4.82 -2.44
CA ALA A 25 15.61 -4.70 -1.09
C ALA A 25 14.30 -5.49 -0.92
N ILE A 26 13.38 -5.42 -1.89
CA ILE A 26 12.10 -6.14 -1.85
C ILE A 26 12.33 -7.65 -1.95
N ARG A 27 13.23 -8.11 -2.83
CA ARG A 27 13.55 -9.53 -3.00
C ARG A 27 14.10 -10.16 -1.73
N ARG A 28 14.98 -9.46 -1.00
CA ARG A 28 15.49 -9.94 0.29
C ARG A 28 14.38 -10.23 1.30
N LEU A 29 13.28 -9.46 1.29
CA LEU A 29 12.13 -9.72 2.14
C LEU A 29 11.43 -11.03 1.73
N LEU A 30 11.22 -11.24 0.43
CA LEU A 30 10.61 -12.47 -0.10
C LEU A 30 11.48 -13.71 0.16
N GLU A 31 12.79 -13.60 -0.04
CA GLU A 31 13.78 -14.66 0.23
C GLU A 31 13.84 -15.01 1.72
N ALA A 32 13.63 -14.03 2.60
CA ALA A 32 13.48 -14.25 4.05
C ALA A 32 12.12 -14.84 4.44
N GLY A 33 11.23 -15.11 3.48
CA GLY A 33 9.90 -15.69 3.71
C GLY A 33 8.85 -14.68 4.20
N HIS A 34 9.13 -13.38 4.09
CA HIS A 34 8.17 -12.35 4.49
C HIS A 34 7.19 -12.03 3.36
N PRO A 35 5.87 -11.99 3.63
CA PRO A 35 4.91 -11.51 2.66
C PRO A 35 5.07 -9.99 2.45
N LEU A 36 4.81 -9.53 1.23
CA LEU A 36 4.81 -8.11 0.93
C LEU A 36 3.45 -7.52 1.25
N VAL A 37 3.43 -6.39 1.97
CA VAL A 37 2.21 -5.61 2.22
C VAL A 37 2.40 -4.23 1.61
N VAL A 38 1.59 -3.91 0.60
CA VAL A 38 1.67 -2.65 -0.15
C VAL A 38 0.43 -1.82 0.13
N ALA A 39 0.62 -0.67 0.77
CA ALA A 39 -0.42 0.34 0.88
C ALA A 39 -0.52 1.10 -0.45
N TYR A 40 -1.63 0.90 -1.18
CA TYR A 40 -1.86 1.42 -2.51
C TYR A 40 -2.97 2.48 -2.49
N SER A 41 -2.70 3.67 -3.02
CA SER A 41 -3.66 4.79 -3.03
C SER A 41 -4.17 5.15 -4.43
N GLY A 42 -3.65 4.54 -5.49
CA GLY A 42 -3.91 4.99 -6.87
C GLY A 42 -3.04 6.17 -7.31
N GLY A 43 -2.15 6.68 -6.45
CA GLY A 43 -1.21 7.75 -6.78
C GLY A 43 0.10 7.22 -7.37
N LYS A 44 0.84 8.09 -8.08
CA LYS A 44 2.09 7.76 -8.80
C LYS A 44 3.10 6.97 -7.96
N ASP A 45 3.34 7.41 -6.73
CA ASP A 45 4.39 6.83 -5.87
C ASP A 45 3.96 5.43 -5.40
N SER A 46 2.70 5.29 -5.00
CA SER A 46 2.15 4.00 -4.60
C SER A 46 2.04 3.01 -5.77
N SER A 47 1.79 3.51 -6.99
CA SER A 47 1.79 2.71 -8.21
C SER A 47 3.18 2.20 -8.56
N MET A 48 4.22 3.03 -8.40
CA MET A 48 5.60 2.59 -8.58
C MET A 48 6.00 1.53 -7.54
N VAL A 49 5.67 1.73 -6.27
CA VAL A 49 5.92 0.73 -5.22
C VAL A 49 5.19 -0.58 -5.53
N ALA A 50 3.92 -0.52 -5.97
CA ALA A 50 3.17 -1.71 -6.36
C ALA A 50 3.80 -2.42 -7.56
N ALA A 51 4.21 -1.67 -8.59
CA ALA A 51 4.88 -2.23 -9.77
C ALA A 51 6.18 -2.96 -9.40
N LEU A 52 7.04 -2.32 -8.60
CA LEU A 52 8.30 -2.92 -8.12
C LEU A 52 8.04 -4.17 -7.27
N ALA A 53 7.04 -4.13 -6.38
CA ALA A 53 6.67 -5.27 -5.56
C ALA A 53 6.16 -6.47 -6.39
N LEU A 54 5.34 -6.20 -7.41
CA LEU A 54 4.83 -7.23 -8.32
C LEU A 54 5.93 -7.79 -9.21
N HIS A 55 6.88 -6.95 -9.64
CA HIS A 55 8.03 -7.40 -10.41
C HIS A 55 8.94 -8.30 -9.58
N ALA A 56 9.32 -7.88 -8.37
CA ALA A 56 10.10 -8.71 -7.46
C ALA A 56 9.39 -10.03 -7.11
N ALA A 57 8.06 -10.02 -6.94
CA ALA A 57 7.28 -11.24 -6.75
C ALA A 57 7.33 -12.16 -7.99
N LEU A 58 7.27 -11.60 -9.19
CA LEU A 58 7.41 -12.37 -10.43
C LEU A 58 8.79 -13.05 -10.52
N GLU A 59 9.87 -12.31 -10.24
CA GLU A 59 11.22 -12.87 -10.21
C GLU A 59 11.37 -13.96 -9.15
N HIS A 60 10.84 -13.72 -7.94
CA HIS A 60 10.88 -14.71 -6.86
C HIS A 60 10.09 -15.98 -7.22
N ARG A 61 8.94 -15.84 -7.92
CA ARG A 61 8.18 -16.98 -8.44
C ARG A 61 8.97 -17.73 -9.52
N ALA A 62 9.64 -17.03 -10.43
CA ALA A 62 10.47 -17.64 -11.46
C ALA A 62 11.64 -18.43 -10.87
N ALA A 63 12.17 -18.00 -9.72
CA ALA A 63 13.17 -18.72 -8.93
C ALA A 63 12.62 -19.91 -8.12
N GLY A 64 11.33 -20.27 -8.28
CA GLY A 64 10.69 -21.38 -7.58
C GLY A 64 10.03 -21.02 -6.25
N GLY A 65 10.03 -19.74 -5.87
CA GLY A 65 9.38 -19.24 -4.66
C GLY A 65 7.85 -19.18 -4.73
N ASN A 66 7.22 -18.95 -3.58
CA ASN A 66 5.77 -18.83 -3.43
C ASN A 66 5.38 -17.45 -2.86
N PRO A 67 5.54 -16.37 -3.65
CA PRO A 67 5.33 -15.02 -3.15
C PRO A 67 3.87 -14.76 -2.76
N LEU A 68 3.69 -14.08 -1.62
CA LEU A 68 2.43 -13.53 -1.17
C LEU A 68 2.52 -12.00 -1.17
N VAL A 69 1.66 -11.36 -1.94
CA VAL A 69 1.51 -9.90 -1.99
C VAL A 69 0.12 -9.52 -1.49
N VAL A 70 0.05 -8.68 -0.47
CA VAL A 70 -1.18 -8.11 0.07
C VAL A 70 -1.22 -6.63 -0.27
N VAL A 71 -2.20 -6.21 -1.06
CA VAL A 71 -2.39 -4.79 -1.42
C VAL A 71 -3.56 -4.24 -0.63
N THR A 72 -3.36 -3.14 0.09
CA THR A 72 -4.41 -2.47 0.87
C THR A 72 -4.66 -1.05 0.37
N THR A 73 -5.93 -0.70 0.14
CA THR A 73 -6.34 0.63 -0.29
C THR A 73 -7.31 1.21 0.71
N GLY A 74 -7.03 2.41 1.21
CA GLY A 74 -7.94 3.11 2.12
C GLY A 74 -8.97 3.88 1.32
N ASP A 75 -10.24 3.49 1.38
CA ASP A 75 -11.34 4.25 0.82
C ASP A 75 -11.88 5.17 1.92
N THR A 76 -11.67 6.47 1.76
CA THR A 76 -12.11 7.47 2.74
C THR A 76 -13.61 7.73 2.69
N LEU A 77 -14.30 7.19 1.66
CA LEU A 77 -15.71 7.46 1.33
C LEU A 77 -16.01 8.93 1.01
N VAL A 78 -14.96 9.73 0.77
CA VAL A 78 -15.04 11.12 0.30
C VAL A 78 -14.22 11.37 -0.97
N GLU A 79 -13.60 10.33 -1.53
CA GLU A 79 -12.93 10.41 -2.83
C GLU A 79 -13.94 10.62 -3.95
N SER A 80 -13.49 11.17 -5.08
CA SER A 80 -14.35 11.30 -6.25
C SER A 80 -14.69 9.92 -6.84
N PRO A 81 -15.85 9.75 -7.50
CA PRO A 81 -16.22 8.48 -8.14
C PRO A 81 -15.16 7.94 -9.09
N GLU A 82 -14.48 8.83 -9.83
CA GLU A 82 -13.44 8.48 -10.80
C GLU A 82 -12.18 7.95 -10.12
N VAL A 83 -11.78 8.56 -8.99
CA VAL A 83 -10.66 8.05 -8.17
C VAL A 83 -11.02 6.69 -7.59
N ALA A 84 -12.27 6.55 -7.12
CA ALA A 84 -12.77 5.30 -6.57
C ALA A 84 -12.80 4.16 -7.59
N GLU A 85 -13.23 4.45 -8.81
CA GLU A 85 -13.18 3.52 -9.92
C GLU A 85 -11.73 3.19 -10.33
N HIS A 86 -10.86 4.19 -10.38
CA HIS A 86 -9.46 4.01 -10.78
C HIS A 86 -8.75 2.99 -9.89
N TYR A 87 -8.73 3.17 -8.57
CA TYR A 87 -8.02 2.21 -7.71
C TYR A 87 -8.70 0.83 -7.73
N ARG A 88 -10.03 0.74 -7.88
CA ARG A 88 -10.74 -0.56 -7.98
C ARG A 88 -10.32 -1.33 -9.22
N ASN A 89 -10.21 -0.62 -10.35
CA ASN A 89 -9.74 -1.19 -11.61
C ASN A 89 -8.28 -1.65 -11.50
N GLU A 90 -7.41 -0.86 -10.88
CA GLU A 90 -6.02 -1.23 -10.64
C GLU A 90 -5.89 -2.46 -9.73
N LEU A 91 -6.64 -2.53 -8.63
CA LEU A 91 -6.68 -3.72 -7.78
C LEU A 91 -7.20 -4.97 -8.53
N SER A 92 -8.13 -4.79 -9.47
CA SER A 92 -8.59 -5.87 -10.36
C SER A 92 -7.47 -6.34 -11.29
N ARG A 93 -6.74 -5.41 -11.92
CA ARG A 93 -5.58 -5.71 -12.77
C ARG A 93 -4.49 -6.45 -12.00
N MET A 94 -4.18 -6.04 -10.77
CA MET A 94 -3.22 -6.73 -9.92
C MET A 94 -3.63 -8.17 -9.60
N ARG A 95 -4.91 -8.43 -9.28
CA ARG A 95 -5.42 -9.80 -9.07
C ARG A 95 -5.31 -10.66 -10.34
N ASN A 96 -5.65 -10.08 -11.49
CA ASN A 96 -5.55 -10.77 -12.78
C ASN A 96 -4.10 -11.10 -13.11
N PHE A 97 -3.17 -10.17 -12.85
CA PHE A 97 -1.74 -10.41 -12.98
C PHE A 97 -1.28 -11.59 -12.11
N GLY A 98 -1.68 -11.60 -10.83
CA GLY A 98 -1.33 -12.71 -9.93
C GLY A 98 -1.84 -14.06 -10.42
N SER A 99 -3.07 -14.10 -10.91
CA SER A 99 -3.67 -15.32 -11.48
C SER A 99 -2.92 -15.82 -12.71
N ARG A 100 -2.48 -14.92 -13.59
CA ARG A 100 -1.72 -15.27 -14.81
C ARG A 100 -0.31 -15.78 -14.52
N HIS A 101 0.33 -15.26 -13.48
CA HIS A 101 1.74 -15.54 -13.18
C HIS A 101 1.93 -16.50 -11.99
N GLY A 102 0.86 -17.05 -11.43
CA GLY A 102 0.94 -17.96 -10.28
C GLY A 102 1.43 -17.29 -8.99
N ILE A 103 1.17 -15.99 -8.83
CA ILE A 103 1.52 -15.19 -7.65
C ILE A 103 0.26 -15.03 -6.80
N ARG A 104 0.37 -15.28 -5.50
CA ARG A 104 -0.77 -15.10 -4.59
C ARG A 104 -0.92 -13.62 -4.25
N ILE A 105 -1.90 -12.96 -4.87
CA ILE A 105 -2.21 -11.54 -4.64
C ILE A 105 -3.56 -11.41 -3.92
N ILE A 106 -3.56 -10.72 -2.78
CA ILE A 106 -4.76 -10.42 -2.00
C ILE A 106 -4.94 -8.90 -2.00
N THR A 107 -6.07 -8.42 -2.50
CA THR A 107 -6.41 -6.99 -2.46
C THR A 107 -7.48 -6.73 -1.40
N ARG A 108 -7.35 -5.64 -0.64
CA ARG A 108 -8.36 -5.21 0.34
C ARG A 108 -8.60 -3.72 0.26
N ILE A 109 -9.87 -3.36 0.19
CA ILE A 109 -10.31 -1.99 0.43
C ILE A 109 -10.65 -1.89 1.92
N VAL A 110 -10.15 -0.84 2.57
CA VAL A 110 -10.36 -0.58 3.99
C VAL A 110 -11.08 0.74 4.15
N GLU A 111 -12.11 0.75 4.98
CA GLU A 111 -12.96 1.91 5.20
C GLU A 111 -12.92 2.36 6.67
N PRO A 112 -13.23 3.64 6.95
CA PRO A 112 -13.47 4.14 8.29
C PRO A 112 -14.58 3.35 8.99
N ALA A 113 -14.56 3.34 10.32
CA ALA A 113 -15.76 2.91 11.03
C ALA A 113 -16.91 3.88 10.70
N MET A 114 -18.14 3.40 10.63
CA MET A 114 -19.31 4.24 10.31
C MET A 114 -19.36 5.54 11.12
N ALA A 115 -19.13 5.47 12.43
CA ALA A 115 -19.11 6.64 13.32
C ALA A 115 -17.97 7.64 13.05
N ALA A 116 -16.93 7.22 12.32
CA ALA A 116 -15.77 8.01 11.95
C ALA A 116 -15.83 8.51 10.50
N THR A 117 -16.84 8.11 9.71
CA THR A 117 -17.02 8.63 8.35
C THR A 117 -17.30 10.13 8.37
N PHE A 118 -16.83 10.84 7.34
CA PHE A 118 -17.01 12.27 7.23
C PHE A 118 -18.49 12.67 7.31
N GLN A 119 -19.34 11.96 6.57
CA GLN A 119 -20.78 12.19 6.49
C GLN A 119 -21.43 12.10 7.87
N VAL A 120 -21.17 11.02 8.61
CA VAL A 120 -21.75 10.84 9.95
C VAL A 120 -21.21 11.88 10.91
N LYS A 121 -19.90 12.17 10.91
CA LYS A 121 -19.30 13.17 11.82
C LYS A 121 -19.90 14.56 11.61
N VAL A 122 -20.04 14.99 10.35
CA VAL A 122 -20.53 16.33 10.00
C VAL A 122 -22.04 16.44 10.18
N LEU A 123 -22.82 15.53 9.61
CA LEU A 123 -24.30 15.63 9.61
C LEU A 123 -24.91 15.45 11.01
N SER A 124 -24.25 14.71 11.91
CA SER A 124 -24.70 14.56 13.29
C SER A 124 -24.22 15.66 14.23
N GLY A 125 -23.40 16.61 13.76
CA GLY A 125 -22.81 17.67 14.59
C GLY A 125 -21.73 17.19 15.56
N ARG A 126 -21.23 15.95 15.40
CA ARG A 126 -20.17 15.38 16.25
C ARG A 126 -18.79 15.97 15.97
N ALA A 127 -18.56 16.48 14.76
CA ALA A 127 -17.38 17.24 14.41
C ALA A 127 -17.69 18.22 13.27
N LEU A 128 -16.94 19.32 13.21
CA LEU A 128 -16.93 20.20 12.05
C LEU A 128 -16.06 19.59 10.93
N PRO A 129 -16.36 19.88 9.65
CA PRO A 129 -15.49 19.47 8.56
C PRO A 129 -14.08 20.05 8.75
N SER A 130 -13.06 19.23 8.57
CA SER A 130 -11.67 19.68 8.59
C SER A 130 -11.36 20.48 7.34
N PHE A 131 -10.90 21.72 7.52
CA PHE A 131 -10.40 22.59 6.46
C PHE A 131 -8.86 22.63 6.46
N PRO A 132 -8.22 23.04 5.35
CA PRO A 132 -6.78 23.30 5.33
C PRO A 132 -6.37 24.22 6.49
N GLY A 133 -5.36 23.81 7.26
CA GLY A 133 -4.88 24.56 8.44
C GLY A 133 -5.62 24.29 9.75
N THR A 134 -6.64 23.41 9.75
CA THR A 134 -7.35 22.97 10.97
C THR A 134 -6.82 21.63 11.50
N HIS A 135 -7.48 21.07 12.51
CA HIS A 135 -7.13 19.77 13.11
C HIS A 135 -7.10 18.64 12.07
N GLY A 136 -6.03 17.83 12.10
CA GLY A 136 -5.75 16.73 11.17
C GLY A 136 -6.60 15.47 11.37
N ASP A 137 -7.76 15.58 12.00
CA ASP A 137 -8.60 14.45 12.40
C ASP A 137 -9.04 13.61 11.21
N CYS A 138 -9.31 14.23 10.05
CA CYS A 138 -9.61 13.49 8.82
C CYS A 138 -8.47 12.58 8.36
N SER A 139 -7.21 12.97 8.53
CA SER A 139 -6.06 12.12 8.17
C SER A 139 -5.98 10.90 9.08
N SER A 140 -6.18 11.10 10.39
CA SER A 140 -6.18 10.04 11.39
C SER A 140 -7.33 9.06 11.17
N ASP A 141 -8.56 9.56 11.15
CA ASP A 141 -9.78 8.76 11.15
C ASP A 141 -10.04 8.08 9.82
N LEU A 142 -9.80 8.80 8.72
CA LEU A 142 -10.18 8.31 7.39
C LEU A 142 -9.08 7.48 6.71
N ARG A 143 -7.80 7.71 7.05
CA ARG A 143 -6.66 7.08 6.36
C ARG A 143 -5.83 6.18 7.28
N ILE A 144 -5.38 6.70 8.42
CA ILE A 144 -4.39 6.00 9.27
C ILE A 144 -5.03 4.85 10.06
N LEU A 145 -6.11 5.13 10.81
CA LEU A 145 -6.74 4.14 11.68
C LEU A 145 -7.35 2.94 10.92
N PRO A 146 -8.01 3.12 9.76
CA PRO A 146 -8.50 1.98 8.97
C PRO A 146 -7.38 1.05 8.53
N GLN A 147 -6.28 1.60 8.02
CA GLN A 147 -5.13 0.82 7.56
C GLN A 147 -4.45 0.05 8.70
N ARG A 148 -4.25 0.69 9.86
CA ARG A 148 -3.66 0.03 11.04
C ARG A 148 -4.50 -1.17 11.50
N ARG A 149 -5.82 -1.00 11.61
CA ARG A 149 -6.75 -2.08 11.99
C ARG A 149 -6.68 -3.26 11.02
N SER A 150 -6.59 -3.00 9.72
CA SER A 150 -6.44 -4.07 8.71
C SER A 150 -5.08 -4.77 8.80
N GLY A 151 -4.01 -4.02 9.06
CA GLY A 151 -2.67 -4.57 9.29
C GLY A 151 -2.63 -5.52 10.49
N GLU A 152 -3.15 -5.09 11.64
CA GLU A 152 -3.26 -5.89 12.86
C GLU A 152 -4.06 -7.17 12.61
N ALA A 153 -5.25 -7.06 12.02
CA ALA A 153 -6.11 -8.21 11.72
C ALA A 153 -5.49 -9.17 10.69
N SER A 154 -4.61 -8.68 9.81
CA SER A 154 -3.86 -9.51 8.86
C SER A 154 -2.71 -10.24 9.54
N SER A 155 -1.97 -9.55 10.41
CA SER A 155 -0.89 -10.15 11.20
C SER A 155 -1.39 -11.23 12.16
N ALA A 156 -2.52 -10.99 12.84
CA ALA A 156 -3.14 -11.95 13.74
C ALA A 156 -3.59 -13.22 13.01
N ARG A 157 -4.22 -13.06 11.83
CA ARG A 157 -4.57 -14.19 10.96
C ARG A 157 -3.36 -14.98 10.47
N TRP A 158 -2.24 -14.28 10.21
CA TRP A 158 -1.01 -14.91 9.74
C TRP A 158 -0.35 -15.74 10.84
N ARG A 159 -0.30 -15.21 12.08
CA ARG A 159 0.17 -15.97 13.25
C ARG A 159 -0.69 -17.22 13.51
N MET A 160 -2.01 -17.14 13.34
CA MET A 160 -2.91 -18.28 13.57
C MET A 160 -2.85 -19.37 12.50
N ARG A 161 -2.59 -19.03 11.23
CA ARG A 161 -2.54 -20.02 10.12
C ARG A 161 -1.18 -20.70 9.97
N GLY A 162 -0.19 -20.32 10.78
CA GLY A 162 1.19 -20.74 10.61
C GLY A 162 1.84 -20.07 9.40
N SER A 163 3.13 -19.76 9.51
CA SER A 163 3.96 -19.51 8.32
C SER A 163 3.79 -20.69 7.37
N PRO A 164 3.53 -20.50 6.06
CA PRO A 164 3.78 -21.58 5.11
C PRO A 164 5.23 -22.01 5.36
N SER A 165 5.41 -23.28 5.69
CA SER A 165 6.69 -23.85 6.08
C SER A 165 7.75 -23.54 5.04
N ARG A 166 8.98 -23.36 5.54
CA ARG A 166 10.23 -23.40 4.77
C ARG A 166 10.27 -24.55 3.77
#